data_AF-A0A4P5SQS5-F1
#
_entry.id   AF-A0A4P5SQS5-F1
#
_cell.length_a   1.000
_cell.length_b   1.000
_cell.length_c   1.000
_cell.angle_alpha   90.00
_cell.angle_beta   90.00
_cell.angle_gamma   90.00
#
_symmetry.space_group_name_H-M   'P 1'
#
loop_
_entity.id
_entity.type
_entity.pdbx_description
1 polymer ?
#
loop_
_entity_poly.entity_id
_entity_poly.type
_entity_poly.pdbx_seq_one_letter_code
_entity_poly.pdbx_strand_id
1 'polypeptide(L)'
;MKLTSFASFLSGLLFGAGLTVSGMANPKRVHDFLDIGGAFDPTLAFVMMGALLIMAFAWRMQKILSQPILSSSFELPKTMPIDMRLICGAMIFGVGWGLAGLCPGPALVGLVLLPKKAFLFVGAMLMGMGLYRFVEALLSTMVPNQN
;
A
#
# COMPACT_ATOMS: atom_id res chain seq x y z
N MET A 1 1.01 28.68 3.52
CA MET A 1 0.65 27.25 3.54
C MET A 1 0.87 26.71 2.14
N LYS A 2 1.85 25.83 1.92
CA LYS A 2 2.23 25.41 0.56
C LYS A 2 1.04 24.68 -0.09
N LEU A 3 0.75 25.00 -1.36
CA LEU A 3 -0.34 24.39 -2.15
C LEU A 3 -0.28 22.85 -2.12
N THR A 4 0.94 22.29 -2.00
CA THR A 4 1.20 20.86 -1.84
C THR A 4 0.56 20.25 -0.59
N SER A 5 0.62 20.90 0.58
CA SER A 5 0.04 20.35 1.81
C SER A 5 -1.49 20.25 1.72
N PHE A 6 -2.13 21.23 1.08
CA PHE A 6 -3.58 21.21 0.86
C PHE A 6 -3.97 20.11 -0.13
N ALA A 7 -3.21 19.95 -1.21
CA ALA A 7 -3.44 18.88 -2.18
C ALA A 7 -3.23 17.48 -1.57
N SER A 8 -2.21 17.27 -0.73
CA SER A 8 -2.00 16.00 -0.02
C SER A 8 -3.13 15.67 0.96
N PHE A 9 -3.68 16.69 1.64
CA PHE A 9 -4.83 16.49 2.51
C PHE A 9 -6.07 16.11 1.71
N LEU A 10 -6.34 16.81 0.60
CA LEU A 10 -7.49 16.53 -0.26
C LEU A 10 -7.39 15.16 -0.93
N SER A 11 -6.20 14.75 -1.37
CA SER A 11 -5.98 13.42 -1.94
C SER A 11 -6.17 12.32 -0.89
N GLY A 12 -5.69 12.53 0.33
CA GLY A 12 -5.93 11.62 1.45
C GLY A 12 -7.43 11.48 1.80
N LEU A 13 -8.16 12.60 1.79
CA LEU A 13 -9.60 12.62 2.04
C LEU A 13 -10.39 11.90 0.93
N LEU A 14 -10.05 12.16 -0.35
CA LEU A 14 -10.64 11.46 -1.49
C LEU A 14 -10.35 9.96 -1.46
N PHE A 15 -9.12 9.57 -1.10
CA PHE A 15 -8.74 8.17 -0.96
C PHE A 15 -9.51 7.47 0.16
N GLY A 16 -9.59 8.09 1.35
CA GLY A 16 -10.37 7.54 2.47
C GLY A 16 -11.87 7.45 2.17
N ALA A 17 -12.43 8.47 1.51
CA ALA A 17 -13.82 8.45 1.07
C ALA A 17 -14.08 7.32 0.06
N GLY A 18 -13.21 7.15 -0.94
CA GLY A 18 -13.29 6.07 -1.91
C GLY A 18 -13.20 4.68 -1.28
N LEU A 19 -12.32 4.49 -0.29
CA LEU A 19 -12.21 3.24 0.46
C LEU A 19 -13.46 2.93 1.30
N THR A 20 -14.07 3.97 1.88
CA THR A 20 -15.30 3.83 2.66
C THR A 20 -16.48 3.46 1.76
N VAL A 21 -16.64 4.15 0.63
CA VAL A 21 -17.72 3.89 -0.35
C VAL A 21 -17.58 2.52 -1.00
N SER A 22 -16.36 2.10 -1.32
CA SER A 22 -16.11 0.77 -1.91
C SER A 22 -16.24 -0.39 -0.91
N GLY A 23 -16.30 -0.11 0.40
CA GLY A 23 -16.38 -1.14 1.44
C GLY A 23 -15.11 -1.99 1.59
N MET A 24 -13.98 -1.55 1.00
CA MET A 24 -12.69 -2.26 1.04
C MET A 24 -12.10 -2.38 2.45
N ALA A 25 -12.58 -1.58 3.41
CA ALA A 25 -12.19 -1.68 4.82
C ALA A 25 -12.72 -2.94 5.52
N ASN A 26 -13.64 -3.70 4.90
CA ASN A 26 -14.18 -4.91 5.49
C ASN A 26 -13.34 -6.14 5.09
N PRO A 27 -12.73 -6.85 6.05
CA PRO A 27 -11.89 -8.02 5.75
C PRO A 27 -12.63 -9.17 5.07
N LYS A 28 -13.96 -9.26 5.24
CA LYS A 28 -14.76 -10.27 4.55
C LYS A 28 -14.62 -10.17 3.03
N ARG A 29 -14.58 -8.96 2.46
CA ARG A 29 -14.45 -8.74 1.01
C ARG A 29 -13.17 -9.35 0.44
N VAL A 30 -12.08 -9.38 1.22
CA VAL A 30 -10.81 -9.98 0.79
C VAL A 30 -10.88 -11.50 0.85
N HIS A 31 -11.47 -12.06 1.91
CA HIS A 31 -11.69 -13.50 2.01
C HIS A 31 -12.67 -14.02 0.95
N ASP A 32 -13.78 -13.32 0.73
CA ASP A 32 -14.79 -13.67 -0.28
C ASP A 32 -14.22 -13.53 -1.70
N PHE A 33 -13.26 -12.63 -1.93
CA PHE A 33 -12.52 -12.58 -3.21
C PHE A 33 -11.55 -13.76 -3.40
N LEU A 34 -10.92 -14.24 -2.31
CA LEU A 34 -10.00 -15.39 -2.36
C LEU A 34 -10.74 -16.74 -2.41
N ASP A 35 -12.03 -16.78 -2.07
CA ASP A 35 -12.87 -17.97 -2.09
C ASP A 35 -13.41 -18.30 -3.49
N ILE A 36 -12.51 -18.73 -4.38
CA ILE A 36 -12.82 -19.10 -5.78
C ILE A 36 -13.74 -20.34 -5.86
N GLY A 37 -13.80 -21.16 -4.80
CA GLY A 37 -14.59 -22.39 -4.73
C GLY A 37 -15.98 -22.22 -4.08
N GLY A 38 -16.32 -21.03 -3.58
CA GLY A 38 -17.52 -20.77 -2.79
C GLY A 38 -18.22 -19.46 -3.17
N ALA A 39 -18.31 -18.52 -2.23
CA ALA A 39 -19.04 -17.26 -2.39
C ALA A 39 -18.17 -16.15 -3.00
N PHE A 40 -17.61 -16.41 -4.19
CA PHE A 40 -16.69 -15.49 -4.86
C PHE A 40 -17.30 -14.10 -5.12
N ASP A 41 -16.74 -13.05 -4.50
CA ASP A 41 -17.14 -11.65 -4.72
C ASP A 41 -16.10 -10.89 -5.58
N PRO A 42 -16.40 -10.61 -6.88
CA PRO A 42 -15.47 -9.92 -7.78
C PRO A 42 -15.34 -8.40 -7.51
N THR A 43 -16.04 -7.86 -6.51
CA THR A 43 -16.02 -6.41 -6.23
C THR A 43 -14.61 -5.89 -5.97
N LEU A 44 -13.76 -6.68 -5.29
CA LEU A 44 -12.36 -6.29 -5.02
C LEU A 44 -11.55 -6.11 -6.32
N ALA A 45 -11.72 -7.03 -7.27
CA ALA A 45 -11.06 -6.96 -8.57
C ALA A 45 -11.52 -5.76 -9.39
N PHE A 46 -12.80 -5.41 -9.33
CA PHE A 46 -13.32 -4.23 -10.04
C PHE A 46 -12.70 -2.93 -9.51
N VAL A 47 -12.64 -2.77 -8.18
CA VAL A 47 -12.01 -1.61 -7.53
C VAL A 47 -10.52 -1.55 -7.85
N MET A 48 -9.82 -2.68 -7.76
CA MET A 48 -8.40 -2.77 -8.07
C MET A 48 -8.10 -2.46 -9.54
N MET A 49 -8.87 -3.01 -10.49
CA MET A 49 -8.71 -2.71 -11.91
C MET A 49 -8.97 -1.24 -12.21
N GLY A 50 -10.01 -0.63 -11.62
CA GLY A 50 -10.28 0.80 -11.78
C GLY A 50 -9.09 1.65 -11.31
N ALA A 51 -8.53 1.34 -10.14
CA ALA A 51 -7.35 2.02 -9.63
C ALA A 51 -6.11 1.82 -10.52
N LEU A 52 -5.87 0.60 -11.00
CA LEU A 52 -4.74 0.27 -11.88
C LEU A 52 -4.84 0.98 -13.23
N LEU A 53 -6.03 1.08 -13.83
CA LEU A 53 -6.25 1.78 -15.09
C LEU A 53 -5.97 3.29 -14.95
N ILE A 54 -6.47 3.91 -13.88
CA ILE A 54 -6.22 5.32 -13.58
C ILE A 54 -4.72 5.55 -13.36
N MET A 55 -4.05 4.66 -12.61
CA MET A 55 -2.61 4.75 -12.39
C MET A 55 -1.81 4.56 -13.68
N ALA A 56 -2.17 3.59 -14.52
CA ALA A 56 -1.53 3.37 -15.81
C ALA A 56 -1.65 4.59 -16.73
N PHE A 57 -2.82 5.24 -16.73
CA PHE A 57 -3.04 6.48 -17.45
C PHE A 57 -2.18 7.62 -16.88
N ALA A 58 -2.13 7.78 -15.56
CA ALA A 58 -1.27 8.76 -14.90
C ALA A 58 0.22 8.56 -15.24
N TRP A 59 0.69 7.32 -15.29
CA TRP A 59 2.06 6.98 -15.69
C TRP A 59 2.34 7.31 -17.16
N ARG A 60 1.35 7.07 -18.05
CA ARG A 60 1.45 7.46 -19.47
C ARG A 60 1.56 8.98 -19.60
N MET A 61 0.74 9.73 -18.85
CA MET A 61 0.79 11.20 -18.82
C MET A 61 2.12 11.70 -18.27
N GLN A 62 2.64 11.10 -17.20
CA GLN A 62 3.94 11.45 -16.64
C GLN A 62 5.06 11.41 -17.68
N LYS A 63 5.05 10.44 -18.61
CA LYS A 63 6.05 10.36 -19.69
C LYS A 63 5.98 11.53 -20.68
N ILE A 64 4.85 12.23 -20.74
CA ILE A 64 4.60 13.36 -21.64
C ILE A 64 4.84 14.70 -20.92
N LEU A 65 4.58 14.76 -19.60
CA LEU A 65 4.78 15.96 -18.81
C LEU A 65 6.27 16.11 -18.42
N SER A 66 6.88 17.24 -18.78
CA SER A 66 8.27 17.56 -18.41
C SER A 66 8.45 17.86 -16.92
N GLN A 67 7.41 18.35 -16.22
CA GLN A 67 7.44 18.67 -14.80
C GLN A 67 6.07 18.45 -14.14
N PRO A 68 6.02 18.07 -12.85
CA PRO A 68 4.78 17.99 -12.11
C PRO A 68 4.16 19.37 -11.88
N ILE A 69 2.83 19.45 -11.87
CA ILE A 69 2.10 20.73 -11.73
C ILE A 69 2.30 21.35 -10.33
N LEU A 70 2.57 20.51 -9.32
CA LEU A 70 2.64 20.90 -7.91
C LEU A 70 4.04 20.76 -7.28
N SER A 71 5.05 20.34 -8.04
CA SER A 71 6.42 20.16 -7.55
C SER A 71 7.43 20.50 -8.65
N SER A 72 8.69 20.76 -8.27
CA SER A 72 9.77 21.12 -9.19
C SER A 72 10.31 19.94 -10.00
N SER A 73 10.07 18.70 -9.58
CA SER A 73 10.60 17.50 -10.23
C SER A 73 9.78 16.25 -9.90
N PHE A 74 9.74 15.29 -10.83
CA PHE A 74 9.21 13.96 -10.54
C PHE A 74 10.22 13.17 -9.72
N GLU A 75 9.87 12.86 -8.47
CA GLU A 75 10.62 11.92 -7.63
C GLU A 75 10.23 10.48 -7.99
N LEU A 76 10.77 9.99 -9.12
CA LEU A 76 10.60 8.59 -9.47
C LEU A 76 11.59 7.74 -8.66
N PRO A 77 11.15 6.68 -7.97
CA PRO A 77 12.07 5.71 -7.39
C PRO A 77 12.89 5.08 -8.52
N LYS A 78 14.21 5.04 -8.36
CA LYS A 78 15.09 4.32 -9.30
C LYS A 78 14.63 2.86 -9.36
N THR A 79 14.49 2.30 -10.56
CA THR A 79 14.19 0.88 -10.75
C THR A 79 15.29 0.06 -10.10
N MET A 80 15.00 -0.53 -8.95
CA MET A 80 15.91 -1.47 -8.29
C MET A 80 15.79 -2.82 -9.00
N PRO A 81 16.90 -3.56 -9.18
CA PRO A 81 16.83 -4.93 -9.69
C PRO A 81 15.98 -5.78 -8.73
N ILE A 82 15.23 -6.73 -9.28
CA ILE A 82 14.50 -7.72 -8.49
C ILE A 82 15.53 -8.61 -7.81
N ASP A 83 15.68 -8.47 -6.49
CA ASP A 83 16.58 -9.28 -5.68
C ASP A 83 15.79 -10.38 -4.92
N MET A 84 16.51 -11.40 -4.45
CA MET A 84 15.89 -12.49 -3.67
C MET A 84 15.26 -12.00 -2.36
N ARG A 85 15.78 -10.90 -1.78
CA ARG A 85 15.23 -10.30 -0.57
C ARG A 85 13.83 -9.73 -0.85
N LEU A 86 13.64 -9.05 -1.98
CA LEU A 86 12.33 -8.52 -2.41
C LEU A 86 11.34 -9.65 -2.70
N ILE A 87 11.76 -10.73 -3.38
CA ILE A 87 10.89 -11.86 -3.69
C ILE A 87 10.42 -12.55 -2.40
N CYS A 88 11.35 -12.87 -1.49
CA CYS A 88 11.01 -13.45 -0.19
C CYS A 88 10.11 -12.54 0.64
N GLY A 89 10.41 -11.24 0.68
CA GLY A 89 9.59 -10.25 1.38
C GLY A 89 8.17 -10.15 0.82
N ALA A 90 8.03 -10.11 -0.51
CA ALA A 90 6.75 -10.04 -1.20
C ALA A 90 5.90 -11.30 -0.94
N MET A 91 6.51 -12.50 -0.92
CA MET A 91 5.81 -13.74 -0.59
C MET A 91 5.28 -13.73 0.86
N ILE A 92 6.12 -13.39 1.84
CA ILE A 92 5.73 -13.33 3.25
C ILE A 92 4.62 -12.29 3.45
N PHE A 93 4.78 -11.12 2.84
CA PHE A 93 3.78 -10.05 2.89
C PHE A 93 2.45 -10.48 2.26
N GLY A 94 2.48 -11.12 1.09
CA GLY A 94 1.29 -11.62 0.39
C GLY A 94 0.54 -12.68 1.20
N VAL A 95 1.26 -13.62 1.82
CA VAL A 95 0.66 -14.63 2.71
C VAL A 95 0.01 -13.97 3.92
N GLY A 96 0.70 -13.02 4.57
CA GLY A 96 0.15 -12.27 5.70
C GLY A 96 -1.10 -11.47 5.32
N TRP A 97 -1.09 -10.85 4.14
CA TRP A 97 -2.22 -10.11 3.60
C TRP A 97 -3.45 -11.01 3.37
N GLY A 98 -3.27 -12.16 2.72
CA GLY A 98 -4.35 -13.11 2.46
C GLY A 98 -4.94 -13.72 3.73
N LEU A 99 -4.11 -13.99 4.75
CA LEU A 99 -4.56 -14.51 6.04
C LEU A 99 -5.31 -13.47 6.87
N ALA A 100 -4.83 -12.22 6.89
CA ALA A 100 -5.44 -11.15 7.67
C ALA A 100 -6.67 -10.53 7.00
N GLY A 101 -6.79 -10.66 5.67
CA GLY A 101 -7.84 -10.03 4.88
C GLY A 101 -7.79 -8.50 4.91
N LEU A 102 -6.65 -7.90 5.25
CA LEU A 102 -6.50 -6.46 5.45
C LEU A 102 -5.27 -5.93 4.71
N CYS A 103 -5.49 -5.04 3.73
CA CYS A 103 -4.42 -4.28 3.08
C CYS A 103 -3.96 -3.13 4.00
N PRO A 104 -2.70 -2.65 3.90
CA PRO A 104 -2.20 -1.56 4.74
C PRO A 104 -3.00 -0.24 4.59
N GLY A 105 -3.43 0.12 3.37
CA GLY A 105 -4.24 1.33 3.15
C GLY A 105 -5.62 1.26 3.82
N PRO A 106 -6.47 0.28 3.48
CA PRO A 106 -7.72 -0.01 4.17
C PRO A 106 -7.58 -0.25 5.67
N ALA A 107 -6.48 -0.82 6.15
CA ALA A 107 -6.24 -1.01 7.58
C ALA A 107 -6.13 0.32 8.32
N LEU A 108 -5.44 1.32 7.73
CA LEU A 108 -5.36 2.67 8.31
C LEU A 108 -6.73 3.36 8.38
N VAL A 109 -7.55 3.24 7.34
CA VAL A 109 -8.95 3.75 7.38
C VAL A 109 -9.79 2.94 8.38
N GLY A 110 -9.54 1.63 8.46
CA GLY A 110 -10.16 0.69 9.37
C GLY A 110 -9.89 0.96 10.85
N LEU A 111 -8.84 1.72 11.22
CA LEU A 111 -8.65 2.15 12.60
C LEU A 111 -9.84 2.97 13.12
N VAL A 112 -10.49 3.75 12.24
CA VAL A 112 -11.65 4.58 12.58
C VAL A 112 -12.95 3.76 12.57
N LEU A 113 -13.06 2.77 11.67
CA LEU A 113 -14.29 2.00 11.45
C LEU A 113 -14.38 0.72 12.30
N LEU A 114 -13.31 -0.08 12.36
CA LEU A 114 -13.23 -1.38 13.06
C LEU A 114 -11.94 -1.44 13.90
N PRO A 115 -11.89 -0.75 15.06
CA PRO A 115 -10.64 -0.50 15.77
C PRO A 115 -9.94 -1.78 16.25
N LYS A 116 -10.67 -2.81 16.68
CA LYS A 116 -10.05 -4.00 17.30
C LYS A 116 -9.15 -4.80 16.35
N LYS A 117 -9.63 -5.11 15.14
CA LYS A 117 -8.86 -5.90 14.15
C LYS A 117 -7.81 -5.05 13.44
N ALA A 118 -8.16 -3.81 13.12
CA ALA A 118 -7.27 -2.87 12.46
C ALA A 118 -6.07 -2.49 13.36
N PHE A 119 -6.30 -2.27 14.66
CA PHE A 119 -5.23 -1.94 15.60
C PHE A 119 -4.24 -3.10 15.78
N LEU A 120 -4.72 -4.35 15.84
CA LEU A 120 -3.85 -5.52 15.92
C LEU A 120 -2.98 -5.67 14.66
N PHE A 121 -3.58 -5.51 13.48
CA PHE A 121 -2.88 -5.59 12.21
C PHE A 121 -1.84 -4.46 12.06
N VAL A 122 -2.24 -3.21 12.31
CA VAL A 122 -1.35 -2.06 12.20
C VAL A 122 -0.24 -2.12 13.25
N GLY A 123 -0.54 -2.56 14.47
CA GLY A 123 0.47 -2.80 15.51
C GLY A 123 1.51 -3.82 15.07
N ALA A 124 1.07 -4.98 14.55
CA ALA A 124 1.96 -6.02 14.02
C ALA A 124 2.78 -5.52 12.82
N MET A 125 2.15 -4.77 11.90
CA MET A 125 2.82 -4.16 10.75
C MET A 125 3.93 -3.20 11.18
N LEU A 126 3.63 -2.28 12.09
CA LEU A 126 4.60 -1.31 12.60
C LEU A 126 5.73 -2.00 13.37
N MET A 127 5.41 -3.05 14.13
CA MET A 127 6.41 -3.83 14.84
C MET A 127 7.35 -4.56 13.88
N GLY A 128 6.82 -5.18 12.81
CA GLY A 128 7.62 -5.81 11.77
C GLY A 128 8.52 -4.82 11.03
N MET A 129 7.99 -3.64 10.68
CA MET A 129 8.77 -2.56 10.06
C MET A 129 9.87 -2.05 10.99
N GLY A 130 9.57 -1.88 12.28
CA GLY A 130 10.54 -1.47 13.30
C GLY A 130 11.65 -2.50 13.49
N LEU A 131 11.29 -3.79 13.55
CA LEU A 131 12.25 -4.88 13.68
C LEU A 131 13.15 -4.98 12.44
N TYR A 132 12.59 -4.87 11.23
CA TYR A 132 13.38 -4.88 10.01
C TYR A 132 14.41 -3.73 10.01
N ARG A 133 13.98 -2.52 10.36
CA ARG A 133 14.89 -1.36 10.46
C ARG A 133 15.97 -1.55 11.53
N PHE A 134 15.65 -2.19 12.65
CA PHE A 134 16.61 -2.48 13.70
C PHE A 134 17.65 -3.53 13.25
N VAL A 135 17.19 -4.61 12.62
CA VAL A 135 18.05 -5.66 12.06
C VAL A 135 18.93 -5.09 10.95
N GLU A 136 18.39 -4.24 10.07
CA GLU A 136 19.15 -3.57 9.03
C GLU A 136 20.19 -2.60 9.60
N ALA A 137 19.85 -1.85 10.66
CA ALA A 137 20.80 -1.00 11.37
C ALA A 137 21.94 -1.81 12.03
N LEU A 138 21.64 -2.98 12.59
CA LEU A 138 22.64 -3.90 13.14
C LEU A 138 23.51 -4.54 12.05
N LEU A 139 22.92 -4.95 10.93
CA LEU A 139 23.66 -5.52 9.81
C LEU A 139 24.57 -4.50 9.13
N SER A 140 24.10 -3.26 8.97
CA SER A 140 24.89 -2.17 8.38
C SER A 140 26.03 -1.68 9.29
N THR A 141 25.94 -1.92 10.61
CA THR A 141 27.05 -1.66 11.54
C THR A 141 28.07 -2.80 11.58
N MET A 142 27.67 -4.06 11.36
CA MET A 142 28.58 -5.22 11.33
C MET A 142 29.22 -5.49 9.96
N VAL A 143 28.53 -5.14 8.88
CA VAL A 143 29.06 -5.24 7.51
C VAL A 143 29.10 -3.82 6.95
N PRO A 144 30.25 -3.13 7.00
CA PRO A 144 30.36 -1.82 6.37
C PRO A 144 30.08 -1.98 4.89
N ASN A 145 29.07 -1.25 4.44
CA ASN A 145 28.53 -1.27 3.10
C ASN A 145 29.64 -1.00 2.07
N GLN A 146 30.06 -2.03 1.34
CA GLN A 146 30.91 -1.92 0.15
C GLN A 146 30.01 -1.58 -1.05
N ASN A 147 29.42 -0.39 -1.06
CA ASN A 147 28.71 0.17 -2.22
C ASN A 147 29.12 1.63 -2.40
#